data_AF-A0A1I7IPM9-F1
#
_entry.id   AF-A0A1I7IPM9-F1
#
_cell.length_a   1.000
_cell.length_b   1.000
_cell.length_c   1.000
_cell.angle_alpha   90.00
_cell.angle_beta   90.00
_cell.angle_gamma   90.00
#
_symmetry.space_group_name_H-M   'P 1'
#
loop_
_entity.id
_entity.type
_entity.pdbx_description
1 polymer ?
#
loop_
_entity_poly.entity_id
_entity_poly.type
_entity_poly.pdbx_seq_one_letter_code
_entity_poly.pdbx_strand_id
1 'polypeptide(L)'
;MLVDEIWDFKSLNMGRELEIAGEFIYDSAKEAMSIRGLNNTYEINIILYTGAVGIERLQKIYLCLVAPDPTDVSSMPKCLGKHNHIDLQHEVNKFSKDNLKKML
;
A
#
# COMPACT_ATOMS: atom_id res chain seq x y z
N MET A 1 8.46 26.19 4.98
CA MET A 1 7.00 25.92 5.05
C MET A 1 6.59 24.83 4.07
N LEU A 2 6.50 25.06 2.75
CA LEU A 2 5.98 24.02 1.82
C LEU A 2 6.87 22.75 1.74
N VAL A 3 8.19 22.91 1.79
CA VAL A 3 9.15 21.78 1.74
C VAL A 3 9.09 20.95 3.02
N ASP A 4 8.96 21.59 4.19
CA ASP A 4 8.95 20.92 5.49
C ASP A 4 7.69 20.06 5.66
N GLU A 5 6.52 20.56 5.25
CA GLU A 5 5.25 19.82 5.29
C GLU A 5 5.24 18.59 4.38
N ILE A 6 5.85 18.69 3.19
CA ILE A 6 6.02 17.55 2.27
C ILE A 6 6.93 16.49 2.89
N TRP A 7 8.03 16.90 3.53
CA TRP A 7 8.94 16.00 4.20
C TRP A 7 8.30 15.34 5.42
N ASP A 8 7.54 16.07 6.23
CA ASP A 8 6.80 15.52 7.37
C ASP A 8 5.76 14.49 6.93
N PHE A 9 5.02 14.76 5.84
CA PHE A 9 4.10 13.79 5.26
C PHE A 9 4.81 12.52 4.78
N LYS A 10 5.88 12.66 4.00
CA LYS A 10 6.62 11.50 3.44
C LYS A 10 7.39 10.71 4.51
N SER A 11 7.75 11.33 5.63
CA SER A 11 8.54 10.68 6.69
C SER A 11 7.66 10.10 7.80
N LEU A 12 6.90 10.93 8.50
CA LEU A 12 6.17 10.53 9.71
C LEU A 12 4.84 9.82 9.38
N ASN A 13 4.03 10.42 8.50
CA ASN A 13 2.73 9.83 8.16
C ASN A 13 2.88 8.54 7.36
N MET A 14 3.77 8.51 6.36
CA MET A 14 4.03 7.27 5.61
C MET A 14 4.75 6.21 6.44
N GLY A 15 5.62 6.61 7.39
CA GLY A 15 6.25 5.67 8.33
C GLY A 15 5.21 4.94 9.19
N ARG A 16 4.21 5.67 9.72
CA ARG A 16 3.09 5.08 10.46
C ARG A 16 2.22 4.16 9.60
N GLU A 17 1.89 4.59 8.38
CA GLU A 17 1.12 3.72 7.46
C GLU A 17 1.89 2.44 7.11
N LEU A 18 3.21 2.52 6.98
CA LEU A 18 4.07 1.35 6.73
C LEU A 18 4.06 0.37 7.90
N GLU A 19 4.15 0.88 9.14
CA GLU A 19 4.04 0.06 10.35
C GLU A 19 2.71 -0.68 10.39
N ILE A 20 1.60 0.03 10.17
CA ILE A 20 0.25 -0.56 10.14
C ILE A 20 0.17 -1.61 9.02
N ALA A 21 0.64 -1.30 7.81
CA ALA A 21 0.64 -2.26 6.70
C ALA A 21 1.42 -3.54 7.05
N GLY A 22 2.56 -3.39 7.72
CA GLY A 22 3.37 -4.50 8.22
C GLY A 22 2.62 -5.38 9.22
N GLU A 23 1.89 -4.77 10.17
CA GLU A 23 1.07 -5.50 11.16
C GLU A 23 0.00 -6.37 10.47
N PHE A 24 -0.75 -5.82 9.51
CA PHE A 24 -1.74 -6.58 8.75
C PHE A 24 -1.11 -7.77 7.99
N ILE A 25 0.05 -7.55 7.35
CA ILE A 25 0.74 -8.63 6.61
C ILE A 25 1.24 -9.71 7.57
N TYR A 26 1.82 -9.30 8.70
CA TYR A 26 2.33 -10.22 9.71
C TYR A 26 1.19 -11.06 10.30
N ASP A 27 0.07 -10.45 10.68
CA ASP A 27 -1.09 -11.16 11.24
C ASP A 27 -1.69 -12.13 10.23
N SER A 28 -1.84 -11.71 8.97
CA SER A 28 -2.28 -12.60 7.88
C SER A 28 -1.36 -13.81 7.73
N ALA A 29 -0.04 -13.60 7.71
CA ALA A 29 0.94 -14.68 7.57
C ALA A 29 0.94 -15.62 8.79
N LYS A 30 0.85 -15.05 10.00
CA LYS A 30 0.78 -15.81 11.24
C LYS A 30 -0.46 -16.70 11.30
N GLU A 31 -1.62 -16.19 10.91
CA GLU A 31 -2.85 -16.99 10.84
C GLU A 31 -2.79 -18.02 9.71
N ALA A 32 -2.18 -17.69 8.56
CA ALA A 32 -1.96 -18.67 7.50
C ALA A 32 -1.09 -19.86 7.95
N MET A 33 -0.16 -19.63 8.87
CA MET A 33 0.67 -20.69 9.46
C MET A 33 -0.06 -21.48 10.56
N SER A 34 -1.18 -20.97 11.09
CA SER A 34 -1.92 -21.59 12.20
C SER A 34 -3.01 -22.56 11.72
N ILE A 35 -3.51 -22.39 10.48
CA ILE A 35 -4.61 -23.21 9.95
C ILE A 35 -4.19 -24.66 9.68
N ARG A 36 -5.08 -25.60 10.01
CA ARG A 36 -4.85 -27.05 9.89
C ARG A 36 -5.32 -27.64 8.56
N GLY A 37 -5.95 -26.83 7.71
CA GLY A 37 -6.50 -27.23 6.42
C GLY A 37 -7.39 -26.15 5.83
N LEU A 38 -7.79 -26.32 4.57
CA LEU A 38 -8.55 -25.33 3.81
C LEU A 38 -10.06 -25.54 3.87
N ASN A 39 -10.54 -26.22 4.90
CA ASN A 39 -11.95 -26.62 5.02
C ASN A 39 -12.79 -25.54 5.72
N ASN A 40 -12.14 -24.63 6.45
CA ASN A 40 -12.80 -23.53 7.13
C ASN A 40 -12.69 -22.25 6.30
N THR A 41 -13.73 -21.99 5.50
CA THR A 41 -13.79 -20.80 4.63
C THR A 41 -13.73 -19.48 5.42
N TYR A 42 -14.17 -19.46 6.68
CA TYR A 42 -14.11 -18.27 7.51
C TYR A 42 -12.66 -17.91 7.88
N GLU A 43 -11.87 -18.89 8.32
CA GLU A 43 -10.43 -18.70 8.60
C GLU A 43 -9.67 -18.26 7.35
N ILE A 44 -9.94 -18.91 6.20
CA ILE A 44 -9.34 -18.52 4.92
C ILE A 44 -9.69 -17.08 4.56
N ASN A 45 -10.96 -16.69 4.70
CA ASN A 45 -11.40 -15.33 4.40
C ASN A 45 -10.71 -14.29 5.30
N ILE A 46 -10.51 -14.59 6.59
CA ILE A 46 -9.76 -13.69 7.49
C ILE A 46 -8.33 -13.53 7.00
N ILE A 47 -7.64 -14.63 6.69
CA ILE A 47 -6.25 -14.59 6.20
C ILE A 47 -6.15 -13.72 4.94
N LEU A 48 -6.99 -14.01 3.94
CA LEU A 48 -6.97 -13.32 2.66
C LEU A 48 -7.36 -11.85 2.78
N TYR A 49 -8.37 -11.53 3.60
CA TYR A 49 -8.79 -10.15 3.82
C TYR A 49 -7.70 -9.33 4.51
N THR A 50 -7.15 -9.84 5.63
CA THR A 50 -6.10 -9.15 6.38
C THR A 50 -4.86 -8.94 5.51
N GLY A 51 -4.47 -9.95 4.73
CA GLY A 51 -3.37 -9.84 3.78
C GLY A 51 -3.62 -8.82 2.67
N ALA A 52 -4.82 -8.84 2.08
CA ALA A 52 -5.22 -7.88 1.05
C ALA A 52 -5.20 -6.43 1.56
N VAL A 53 -5.66 -6.18 2.80
CA VAL A 53 -5.61 -4.84 3.42
C VAL A 53 -4.17 -4.37 3.60
N GLY A 54 -3.26 -5.24 4.05
CA GLY A 54 -1.85 -4.92 4.19
C GLY A 54 -1.17 -4.61 2.86
N ILE A 55 -1.40 -5.44 1.84
CA ILE A 55 -0.87 -5.23 0.47
C ILE A 55 -1.41 -3.93 -0.13
N GLU A 56 -2.72 -3.68 0.00
CA GLU A 56 -3.34 -2.46 -0.49
C GLU A 56 -2.67 -1.22 0.12
N ARG A 57 -2.46 -1.21 1.45
CA ARG A 57 -1.76 -0.11 2.12
C ARG A 57 -0.34 0.09 1.59
N LEU A 58 0.43 -0.97 1.39
CA LEU A 58 1.78 -0.86 0.80
C LEU A 58 1.77 -0.21 -0.59
N GLN A 59 0.81 -0.61 -1.44
CA GLN A 59 0.67 -0.01 -2.77
C GLN A 59 0.34 1.48 -2.67
N LYS A 60 -0.56 1.86 -1.76
CA LYS A 60 -0.93 3.27 -1.53
C LYS A 60 0.25 4.09 -1.02
N ILE A 61 1.02 3.57 -0.07
CA ILE A 61 2.25 4.21 0.44
C ILE A 61 3.23 4.45 -0.69
N TYR A 62 3.50 3.43 -1.52
CA TYR A 62 4.41 3.58 -2.67
C TYR A 62 3.95 4.72 -3.60
N LEU A 63 2.67 4.72 -3.98
CA LEU A 63 2.10 5.74 -4.87
C LEU A 63 2.19 7.15 -4.28
N CYS A 64 1.97 7.32 -2.98
CA CYS A 64 2.14 8.60 -2.29
C CYS A 64 3.61 9.06 -2.23
N LEU A 65 4.56 8.12 -2.04
CA LEU A 65 5.99 8.44 -1.98
C LEU A 65 6.55 8.88 -3.34
N VAL A 66 6.13 8.22 -4.43
CA VAL A 66 6.58 8.54 -5.79
C VAL A 66 5.85 9.71 -6.42
N ALA A 67 4.75 10.18 -5.80
CA ALA A 67 4.02 11.31 -6.33
C ALA A 67 4.87 12.61 -6.30
N PRO A 68 4.80 13.44 -7.35
CA PRO A 68 5.64 14.64 -7.48
C PRO A 68 5.35 15.68 -6.39
N ASP A 69 4.07 15.85 -6.05
CA ASP A 69 3.60 16.77 -5.01
C ASP A 69 2.51 16.09 -4.16
N PRO A 70 2.83 15.62 -2.95
CA PRO A 70 1.85 14.98 -2.07
C PRO A 70 0.82 15.95 -1.48
N THR A 71 1.03 17.27 -1.59
CA THR A 71 0.06 18.29 -1.15
C THR A 71 -0.99 18.60 -2.21
N ASP A 72 -0.71 18.32 -3.48
CA ASP A 72 -1.69 18.37 -4.56
C ASP A 72 -2.48 17.06 -4.64
N VAL A 73 -3.57 17.00 -3.86
CA VAL A 73 -4.53 15.89 -3.86
C VAL A 73 -5.11 15.63 -5.26
N SER A 74 -5.14 16.62 -6.16
CA SER A 74 -5.64 16.45 -7.52
C SER A 74 -4.66 15.70 -8.43
N SER A 75 -3.37 15.74 -8.09
CA SER A 75 -2.31 14.98 -8.77
C SER A 75 -2.21 13.53 -8.31
N MET A 76 -2.90 13.18 -7.21
CA MET A 76 -2.89 11.82 -6.65
C MET A 76 -3.70 10.84 -7.52
N PRO A 77 -3.23 9.60 -7.69
CA PRO A 77 -4.00 8.56 -8.37
C PRO A 77 -5.40 8.39 -7.78
N LYS A 78 -6.45 8.54 -8.60
CA LYS A 78 -7.86 8.40 -8.17
C LYS A 78 -8.19 7.03 -7.56
N CYS A 79 -7.37 6.02 -7.83
CA CYS A 79 -7.50 4.67 -7.24
C CYS A 79 -7.13 4.63 -5.75
N LEU A 80 -6.45 5.63 -5.18
CA LEU A 80 -6.09 5.70 -3.75
C LEU A 80 -7.32 5.67 -2.84
N GLY A 81 -8.42 6.29 -3.25
CA GLY A 81 -9.69 6.30 -2.51
C GLY A 81 -10.54 5.04 -2.68
N LYS A 82 -10.11 4.08 -3.51
CA LYS A 82 -10.83 2.81 -3.75
C LYS A 82 -10.13 1.66 -3.03
N HIS A 83 -10.90 0.64 -2.67
CA HIS A 83 -10.38 -0.63 -2.18
C HIS A 83 -10.22 -1.61 -3.35
N ASN A 84 -9.20 -1.39 -4.18
CA ASN A 84 -8.91 -2.24 -5.35
C ASN A 84 -7.40 -2.38 -5.56
N HIS A 85 -6.83 -3.44 -5.00
CA HIS A 85 -5.40 -3.74 -5.10
C HIS A 85 -4.94 -4.03 -6.54
N ILE A 86 -5.82 -4.42 -7.46
CA ILE A 86 -5.48 -4.64 -8.88
C ILE A 86 -5.25 -3.31 -9.58
N ASP A 87 -6.18 -2.36 -9.42
CA ASP A 87 -6.04 -1.01 -9.99
C ASP A 87 -4.80 -0.30 -9.42
N LEU A 88 -4.59 -0.45 -8.10
CA LEU A 88 -3.40 0.09 -7.44
C LEU A 88 -2.12 -0.53 -7.99
N GLN A 89 -2.10 -1.85 -8.24
CA GLN A 89 -0.93 -2.52 -8.84
C GLN A 89 -0.65 -2.02 -10.25
N HIS A 90 -1.69 -1.78 -11.06
CA HIS A 90 -1.52 -1.22 -12.40
C HIS A 90 -0.85 0.16 -12.34
N GLU A 91 -1.24 1.02 -11.42
CA GLU A 91 -0.58 2.33 -11.22
C GLU A 91 0.85 2.18 -10.69
N VAL A 92 1.11 1.30 -9.72
CA VAL A 92 2.47 1.00 -9.23
C VAL A 92 3.38 0.60 -10.40
N ASN A 93 2.90 -0.27 -11.28
CA ASN A 93 3.66 -0.72 -12.45
C ASN A 93 3.94 0.41 -13.44
N LYS A 94 2.99 1.35 -13.62
CA LYS A 94 3.14 2.51 -14.50
C LYS A 94 4.24 3.45 -13.96
N PHE A 95 4.15 3.84 -12.69
CA PHE A 95 5.16 4.69 -12.04
C PHE A 95 6.55 4.05 -12.03
N SER A 96 6.62 2.73 -11.80
CA SER A 96 7.89 1.98 -11.80
C SER A 96 8.55 2.02 -13.18
N LYS A 97 7.78 1.80 -14.26
CA LYS A 97 8.28 1.87 -15.64
C LYS A 97 8.72 3.26 -16.05
N ASP A 98 7.97 4.29 -15.65
CA ASP A 98 8.29 5.68 -15.98
C ASP A 98 9.54 6.17 -15.24
N ASN A 99 9.76 5.73 -13.99
CA ASN A 99 11.00 6.02 -13.26
C ASN A 99 12.21 5.30 -13.86
N LEU A 100 12.07 4.04 -14.30
CA LEU A 100 13.13 3.30 -15.01
C LEU A 100 13.57 4.02 -16.28
N LYS A 101 12.64 4.59 -17.05
CA LYS A 101 12.95 5.35 -18.27
C LYS A 101 13.66 6.69 -18.01
N LYS A 102 13.53 7.28 -16.82
CA LYS A 102 14.25 8.52 -16.44
C LYS A 102 15.70 8.26 -16.03
N MET A 103 16.05 7.02 -15.71
CA MET A 103 17.40 6.63 -15.28
C MET A 103 18.28 6.13 -16.44
N LEU A 104 17.69 5.89 -17.61
CA LEU A 104 18.35 5.49 -18.87
C LEU A 104 18.44 6.69 -19.82
#